data_AF-A0A350AV57-F1
#
_entry.id   AF-A0A350AV57-F1
#
_cell.length_a   1.000
_cell.length_b   1.000
_cell.length_c   1.000
_cell.angle_alpha   90.00
_cell.angle_beta   90.00
_cell.angle_gamma   90.00
#
_symmetry.space_group_name_H-M   'P 1'
#
loop_
_entity.id
_entity.type
_entity.pdbx_description
1 polymer ?
#
loop_
_entity_poly.entity_id
_entity_poly.type
_entity_poly.pdbx_seq_one_letter_code
_entity_poly.pdbx_strand_id
1 'polypeptide(L)'
;MNKKIVALTLGMISSVGLHAQTATDENEGLAISQDAAAFPTLPFELTWWARPNFYYFVLQTSDLTEDWSYHDYAVKGSFGVGGLGDIEGFRFDSSSSKLFFRIEFTDDPSAPVLLADFDGDFVPNKAELDLGTDVFNLLFSDPDLMADEWELFFFGDLDQVDTGNDDADYTNNLEESQLGLDPTVDERPSASSYTYDLLGRLTGASNDVVTVSYTLDAEGNILTKN
;
A
#
# COMPACT_ATOMS: atom_id res chain seq x y z
N MET A 1 6.39 16.36 -5.95
CA MET A 1 5.90 17.18 -7.11
C MET A 1 5.24 16.22 -8.09
N ASN A 2 3.91 16.14 -8.11
CA ASN A 2 3.19 15.20 -8.98
C ASN A 2 3.44 15.55 -10.46
N LYS A 3 4.25 14.75 -11.15
CA LYS A 3 4.47 14.89 -12.59
C LYS A 3 3.62 13.85 -13.29
N LYS A 4 2.76 14.30 -14.20
CA LYS A 4 1.96 13.42 -15.06
C LYS A 4 2.61 13.44 -16.44
N ILE A 5 3.10 12.29 -16.90
CA ILE A 5 3.55 12.14 -18.29
C ILE A 5 2.36 11.57 -19.07
N VAL A 6 1.90 12.34 -20.06
CA VAL A 6 0.94 11.88 -21.06
C VAL A 6 1.72 11.66 -22.34
N ALA A 7 1.84 10.41 -22.75
CA ALA A 7 2.43 10.04 -24.03
C ALA A 7 1.32 9.59 -24.98
N LEU A 8 1.21 10.28 -26.12
CA LEU A 8 0.34 9.86 -27.21
C LEU A 8 1.21 9.25 -28.30
N THR A 9 1.41 7.93 -28.26
CA THR A 9 2.07 7.20 -29.34
C THR A 9 1.04 6.87 -30.42
N LEU A 10 1.04 7.65 -31.50
CA LEU A 10 0.30 7.32 -32.72
C LEU A 10 1.07 6.20 -33.43
N GLY A 11 0.66 4.94 -33.23
CA GLY A 11 1.24 3.78 -33.88
C GLY A 11 0.96 3.76 -35.38
N MET A 12 1.68 4.57 -36.17
CA MET A 12 1.92 4.26 -37.58
C MET A 12 2.97 3.16 -37.61
N ILE A 13 2.53 1.92 -37.84
CA ILE A 13 3.40 0.77 -38.11
C ILE A 13 4.18 1.08 -39.39
N SER A 14 5.33 1.72 -39.23
CA SER A 14 6.36 1.84 -40.24
C SER A 14 7.67 1.56 -39.52
N SER A 15 8.47 0.68 -40.09
CA SER A 15 9.80 0.31 -39.63
C SER A 15 10.73 1.53 -39.67
N VAL A 16 10.62 2.42 -38.68
CA VAL A 16 11.54 3.53 -38.46
C VAL A 16 12.67 3.01 -37.57
N GLY A 17 13.91 3.36 -37.92
CA GLY A 17 15.14 2.67 -37.51
C GLY A 17 15.24 2.27 -36.04
N LEU A 18 15.85 1.11 -35.82
CA LEU A 18 16.26 0.53 -34.53
C LEU A 18 17.19 1.49 -33.77
N HIS A 19 16.64 2.53 -33.14
CA HIS A 19 17.28 3.13 -31.98
C HIS A 19 16.87 2.29 -30.77
N ALA A 20 17.84 1.62 -30.16
CA ALA A 20 17.63 1.01 -28.86
C ALA A 20 17.30 2.13 -27.87
N GLN A 21 16.15 2.04 -27.21
CA GLN A 21 15.72 3.04 -26.25
C GLN A 21 16.69 3.09 -25.07
N THR A 22 16.85 4.28 -24.49
CA THR A 22 17.71 4.51 -23.33
C THR A 22 16.96 5.21 -22.20
N ALA A 23 17.46 5.06 -20.98
CA ALA A 23 16.92 5.77 -19.81
C ALA A 23 16.96 7.32 -19.92
N THR A 24 17.68 7.85 -20.92
CA THR A 24 17.77 9.30 -21.19
C THR A 24 16.81 9.79 -22.27
N ASP A 25 16.06 8.89 -22.89
CA ASP A 25 15.08 9.25 -23.91
C ASP A 25 13.92 10.06 -23.30
N GLU A 26 13.28 10.89 -24.13
CA GLU A 26 12.08 11.60 -23.72
C GLU A 26 11.00 10.61 -23.24
N ASN A 27 10.24 11.01 -22.22
CA ASN A 27 9.19 10.19 -21.60
C ASN A 27 9.69 8.81 -21.11
N GLU A 28 10.94 8.74 -20.63
CA GLU A 28 11.51 7.53 -20.04
C GLU A 28 11.53 6.36 -21.02
N GLY A 29 11.62 6.64 -22.32
CA GLY A 29 11.59 5.62 -23.35
C GLY A 29 10.29 4.84 -23.40
N LEU A 30 9.15 5.42 -22.99
CA LEU A 30 7.86 4.75 -23.08
C LEU A 30 7.58 4.24 -24.50
N ALA A 31 7.36 2.92 -24.63
CA ALA A 31 7.10 2.25 -25.89
C ALA A 31 5.97 1.23 -25.76
N ILE A 32 5.29 1.00 -26.89
CA ILE A 32 4.41 -0.15 -27.08
C ILE A 32 5.01 -1.02 -28.17
N SER A 33 5.14 -2.32 -27.92
CA SER A 33 5.55 -3.31 -28.91
C SER A 33 4.50 -4.40 -29.07
N GLN A 34 4.57 -5.15 -30.17
CA GLN A 34 3.72 -6.31 -30.42
C GLN A 34 4.57 -7.52 -30.79
N ASP A 35 4.40 -8.64 -30.09
CA ASP A 35 5.02 -9.93 -30.39
C ASP A 35 4.03 -11.08 -30.18
N ALA A 36 3.06 -11.19 -31.10
CA ALA A 36 2.09 -12.28 -31.09
C ALA A 36 2.69 -13.65 -31.40
N ALA A 37 3.94 -13.71 -31.90
CA ALA A 37 4.61 -14.98 -32.19
C ALA A 37 5.15 -15.63 -30.92
N ALA A 38 5.76 -14.83 -30.05
CA ALA A 38 6.23 -15.30 -28.74
C ALA A 38 5.10 -15.32 -27.69
N PHE A 39 4.16 -14.37 -27.75
CA PHE A 39 3.11 -14.19 -26.74
C PHE A 39 1.71 -14.15 -27.38
N PRO A 40 1.12 -15.31 -27.73
CA PRO A 40 -0.15 -15.34 -28.45
C PRO A 40 -1.36 -14.88 -27.63
N THR A 41 -1.29 -14.91 -26.29
CA THR A 41 -2.39 -14.51 -25.39
C THR A 41 -2.28 -13.07 -24.89
N LEU A 42 -1.06 -12.51 -24.82
CA LEU A 42 -0.81 -11.13 -24.41
C LEU A 42 0.19 -10.50 -25.40
N PRO A 43 -0.25 -10.26 -26.64
CA PRO A 43 0.65 -9.95 -27.74
C PRO A 43 1.24 -8.55 -27.66
N PHE A 44 0.66 -7.65 -26.86
CA PHE A 44 1.15 -6.28 -26.70
C PHE A 44 1.92 -6.13 -25.40
N GLU A 45 2.89 -5.22 -25.39
CA GLU A 45 3.68 -4.89 -24.21
C GLU A 45 3.92 -3.39 -24.16
N LEU A 46 3.61 -2.76 -23.03
CA LEU A 46 3.99 -1.39 -22.70
C LEU A 46 5.26 -1.44 -21.85
N THR A 47 6.32 -0.73 -22.24
CA THR A 47 7.60 -0.69 -21.52
C THR A 47 8.09 0.73 -21.30
N TRP A 48 8.81 0.97 -20.20
CA TRP A 48 9.49 2.24 -19.90
C TRP A 48 10.71 2.01 -19.00
N TRP A 49 11.59 3.00 -18.90
CA TRP A 49 12.74 3.01 -18.00
C TRP A 49 12.35 3.61 -16.64
N ALA A 50 11.99 2.76 -15.68
CA ALA A 50 11.53 3.20 -14.36
C ALA A 50 12.69 3.68 -13.49
N ARG A 51 12.68 4.97 -13.15
CA ARG A 51 13.63 5.54 -12.18
C ARG A 51 13.59 4.79 -10.84
N PRO A 52 14.76 4.54 -10.23
CA PRO A 52 14.82 3.89 -8.92
C PRO A 52 14.09 4.73 -7.85
N ASN A 53 13.33 4.05 -6.98
CA ASN A 53 12.55 4.65 -5.89
C ASN A 53 11.39 5.57 -6.31
N PHE A 54 11.02 5.56 -7.59
CA PHE A 54 9.75 6.13 -8.03
C PHE A 54 8.69 5.03 -8.07
N TYR A 55 7.46 5.40 -7.75
CA TYR A 55 6.30 4.52 -7.87
C TYR A 55 5.56 4.87 -9.14
N TYR A 56 5.13 3.86 -9.88
CA TYR A 56 4.49 3.97 -11.19
C TYR A 56 3.13 3.31 -11.14
N PHE A 57 2.12 4.01 -11.64
CA PHE A 57 0.76 3.53 -11.79
C PHE A 57 0.33 3.69 -13.25
N VAL A 58 -0.14 2.61 -13.85
CA VAL A 58 -0.64 2.64 -15.22
C VAL A 58 -2.09 3.07 -15.20
N LEU A 59 -2.45 3.99 -16.08
CA LEU A 59 -3.83 4.35 -16.31
C LEU A 59 -4.19 4.14 -17.77
N GLN A 60 -5.45 3.80 -18.01
CA GLN A 60 -5.97 3.54 -19.34
C GLN A 60 -7.28 4.29 -19.62
N THR A 61 -7.54 4.50 -20.91
CA THR A 61 -8.82 4.97 -21.43
C THR A 61 -9.01 4.47 -22.87
N SER A 62 -10.26 4.34 -23.32
CA SER A 62 -10.56 3.86 -24.67
C SER A 62 -10.68 4.98 -25.71
N ASP A 63 -10.88 6.23 -25.28
CA ASP A 63 -11.30 7.32 -26.17
C ASP A 63 -10.65 8.69 -25.90
N LEU A 64 -9.83 8.82 -24.85
CA LEU A 64 -9.25 10.09 -24.36
C LEU A 64 -10.27 11.12 -23.87
N THR A 65 -11.56 10.80 -23.87
CA THR A 65 -12.65 11.71 -23.49
C THR A 65 -13.34 11.31 -22.19
N GLU A 66 -13.27 10.04 -21.81
CA GLU A 66 -13.70 9.55 -20.49
C GLU A 66 -12.62 9.70 -19.41
N ASP A 67 -13.05 9.55 -18.15
CA ASP A 67 -12.15 9.54 -16.99
C ASP A 67 -11.12 8.40 -17.12
N TRP A 68 -9.88 8.70 -16.77
CA TRP A 68 -8.81 7.72 -16.76
C TRP A 68 -9.00 6.77 -15.58
N SER A 69 -9.06 5.47 -15.85
CA SER A 69 -9.05 4.45 -14.80
C SER A 69 -7.63 3.93 -14.57
N TYR A 70 -7.32 3.51 -13.35
CA TYR A 70 -6.14 2.69 -13.14
C TYR A 70 -6.30 1.37 -13.92
N HIS A 71 -5.19 0.94 -14.52
CA HIS A 71 -5.02 -0.43 -14.98
C HIS A 71 -4.43 -1.21 -13.80
N ASP A 72 -4.69 -2.51 -13.73
CA ASP A 72 -4.23 -3.44 -12.69
C ASP A 72 -2.71 -3.71 -12.84
N TYR A 73 -1.91 -2.65 -12.82
CA TYR A 73 -0.45 -2.69 -12.82
C TYR A 73 0.14 -1.44 -12.17
N ALA A 74 0.89 -1.67 -11.09
CA ALA A 74 1.72 -0.68 -10.44
C ALA A 74 3.06 -1.31 -10.05
N VAL A 75 4.11 -0.48 -9.98
CA VAL A 75 5.45 -0.97 -9.65
C VAL A 75 6.30 0.12 -9.01
N LYS A 76 7.17 -0.28 -8.08
CA LYS A 76 8.27 0.57 -7.62
C LYS A 76 9.50 0.34 -8.48
N GLY A 77 9.98 1.40 -9.12
CA GLY A 77 11.15 1.34 -9.99
C GLY A 77 12.39 0.86 -9.23
N SER A 78 13.06 -0.13 -9.81
CA SER A 78 14.27 -0.75 -9.28
C SER A 78 15.54 -0.14 -9.88
N PHE A 79 16.69 -0.41 -9.24
CA PHE A 79 18.00 -0.05 -9.79
C PHE A 79 18.40 -1.05 -10.88
N GLY A 80 18.50 -0.55 -12.11
CA GLY A 80 19.07 -1.26 -13.25
C GLY A 80 20.60 -1.14 -13.32
N VAL A 81 21.15 -1.63 -14.43
CA VAL A 81 22.61 -1.64 -14.68
C VAL A 81 23.16 -0.22 -14.72
N GLY A 82 24.27 0.01 -14.00
CA GLY A 82 24.96 1.31 -14.00
C GLY A 82 24.28 2.39 -13.15
N GLY A 83 23.33 2.02 -12.28
CA GLY A 83 22.61 2.95 -11.41
C GLY A 83 21.50 3.73 -12.12
N LEU A 84 21.18 3.34 -13.35
CA LEU A 84 19.99 3.80 -14.06
C LEU A 84 18.75 3.04 -13.56
N GLY A 85 17.57 3.48 -13.97
CA GLY A 85 16.35 2.70 -13.80
C GLY A 85 16.41 1.36 -14.53
N ASP A 86 15.70 0.35 -14.04
CA ASP A 86 15.45 -0.86 -14.83
C ASP A 86 14.31 -0.65 -15.83
N ILE A 87 14.21 -1.53 -16.82
CA ILE A 87 13.07 -1.55 -17.73
C ILE A 87 11.91 -2.23 -17.03
N GLU A 88 10.81 -1.49 -16.89
CA GLU A 88 9.55 -2.01 -16.39
C GLU A 88 8.55 -2.12 -17.53
N GLY A 89 7.60 -3.02 -17.39
CA GLY A 89 6.55 -3.16 -18.37
C GLY A 89 5.54 -4.24 -18.03
N PHE A 90 4.40 -4.17 -18.69
CA PHE A 90 3.37 -5.19 -18.58
C PHE A 90 2.85 -5.57 -19.96
N ARG A 91 2.40 -6.81 -20.06
CA ARG A 91 1.79 -7.36 -21.27
C ARG A 91 0.29 -7.33 -21.15
N PHE A 92 -0.37 -7.06 -22.27
CA PHE A 92 -1.83 -7.01 -22.33
C PHE A 92 -2.32 -7.55 -23.68
N ASP A 93 -3.59 -7.93 -23.70
CA ASP A 93 -4.36 -8.10 -24.92
C ASP A 93 -5.43 -7.01 -25.03
N SER A 94 -5.96 -6.83 -26.23
CA SER A 94 -7.09 -5.94 -26.41
C SER A 94 -7.83 -6.29 -27.69
N SER A 95 -9.16 -6.37 -27.59
CA SER A 95 -10.06 -6.39 -28.75
C SER A 95 -10.54 -4.98 -29.14
N SER A 96 -10.15 -3.95 -28.39
CA SER A 96 -10.57 -2.58 -28.62
C SER A 96 -9.90 -1.99 -29.86
N SER A 97 -10.64 -1.21 -30.64
CA SER A 97 -10.09 -0.55 -31.83
C SER A 97 -9.06 0.55 -31.51
N LYS A 98 -9.09 1.05 -30.27
CA LYS A 98 -8.20 2.06 -29.73
C LYS A 98 -8.02 1.78 -28.24
N LEU A 99 -6.84 2.08 -27.75
CA LEU A 99 -6.50 2.05 -26.34
C LEU A 99 -5.43 3.10 -26.10
N PHE A 100 -5.55 3.81 -25.00
CA PHE A 100 -4.61 4.86 -24.61
C PHE A 100 -4.13 4.59 -23.21
N PHE A 101 -2.82 4.69 -23.02
CA PHE A 101 -2.18 4.55 -21.73
C PHE A 101 -1.51 5.85 -21.33
N ARG A 102 -1.43 6.08 -20.02
CA ARG A 102 -0.52 7.04 -19.42
C ARG A 102 0.08 6.43 -18.17
N ILE A 103 1.20 6.98 -17.75
CA ILE A 103 1.86 6.58 -16.52
C ILE A 103 1.85 7.76 -15.56
N GLU A 104 1.22 7.56 -14.41
CA GLU A 104 1.34 8.45 -13.27
C GLU A 104 2.49 7.94 -12.40
N PHE A 105 3.41 8.82 -12.03
CA PHE A 105 4.55 8.43 -11.21
C PHE A 105 4.92 9.51 -10.20
N THR A 106 5.51 9.09 -9.09
CA THR A 106 5.86 9.97 -7.99
C THR A 106 7.00 9.40 -7.15
N ASP A 107 7.83 10.28 -6.61
CA ASP A 107 8.80 10.02 -5.54
C ASP A 107 8.36 10.66 -4.21
N ASP A 108 7.23 11.35 -4.21
CA ASP A 108 6.67 12.00 -3.04
C ASP A 108 5.94 10.96 -2.18
N PRO A 109 6.46 10.59 -0.99
CA PRO A 109 5.84 9.58 -0.14
C PRO A 109 4.47 10.00 0.40
N SER A 110 4.11 11.28 0.28
CA SER A 110 2.81 11.81 0.69
C SER A 110 1.80 11.93 -0.45
N ALA A 111 2.14 11.43 -1.65
CA ALA A 111 1.24 11.46 -2.78
C ALA A 111 -0.06 10.68 -2.47
N PRO A 112 -1.25 11.23 -2.78
CA PRO A 112 -2.52 10.57 -2.45
C PRO A 112 -2.65 9.15 -3.01
N VAL A 113 -2.08 8.87 -4.18
CA VAL A 113 -2.08 7.52 -4.79
C VAL A 113 -1.28 6.50 -3.98
N LEU A 114 -0.30 6.95 -3.19
CA LEU A 114 0.53 6.10 -2.33
C LEU A 114 -0.07 5.88 -0.94
N LEU A 115 -0.93 6.80 -0.51
CA LEU A 115 -1.66 6.72 0.76
C LEU A 115 -3.05 6.08 0.60
N ALA A 116 -3.46 5.83 -0.64
CA ALA A 116 -4.67 5.09 -0.94
C ALA A 116 -4.47 3.61 -0.64
N ASP A 117 -5.59 2.94 -0.47
CA ASP A 117 -5.74 1.50 -0.35
C ASP A 117 -6.72 1.14 -1.47
N PHE A 118 -6.23 0.44 -2.49
CA PHE A 118 -6.93 0.22 -3.74
C PHE A 118 -7.77 -1.06 -3.75
N ASP A 119 -7.38 -2.07 -2.98
CA ASP A 119 -8.03 -3.38 -2.91
C ASP A 119 -8.79 -3.62 -1.59
N GLY A 120 -8.58 -2.76 -0.59
CA GLY A 120 -9.39 -2.66 0.62
C GLY A 120 -8.90 -3.51 1.79
N ASP A 121 -7.60 -3.83 1.85
CA ASP A 121 -6.98 -4.59 2.95
C ASP A 121 -6.43 -3.73 4.08
N PHE A 122 -6.63 -2.41 4.02
CA PHE A 122 -6.08 -1.41 4.94
C PHE A 122 -4.55 -1.26 4.91
N VAL A 123 -3.86 -1.88 3.97
CA VAL A 123 -2.45 -1.65 3.67
C VAL A 123 -2.35 -0.54 2.61
N PRO A 124 -1.57 0.54 2.84
CA PRO A 124 -1.43 1.57 1.82
C PRO A 124 -0.63 1.06 0.62
N ASN A 125 -1.02 1.46 -0.61
CA ASN A 125 -0.35 1.15 -1.88
C ASN A 125 1.19 1.30 -1.84
N LYS A 126 1.68 2.27 -1.06
CA LYS A 126 3.13 2.46 -0.88
C LYS A 126 3.79 1.27 -0.19
N ALA A 127 3.19 0.79 0.89
CA ALA A 127 3.73 -0.32 1.69
C ALA A 127 3.73 -1.59 0.87
N GLU A 128 2.64 -1.86 0.15
CA GLU A 128 2.52 -2.97 -0.79
C GLU A 128 3.61 -2.94 -1.87
N LEU A 129 3.78 -1.79 -2.56
CA LEU A 129 4.85 -1.63 -3.57
C LEU A 129 6.26 -1.71 -2.99
N ASP A 130 6.44 -1.41 -1.70
CA ASP A 130 7.71 -1.58 -0.99
C ASP A 130 7.98 -3.06 -0.63
N LEU A 131 6.93 -3.83 -0.37
CA LEU A 131 6.96 -5.28 -0.11
C LEU A 131 6.97 -6.11 -1.39
N GLY A 132 6.58 -5.51 -2.53
CA GLY A 132 6.48 -6.16 -3.82
C GLY A 132 5.18 -6.94 -4.01
N THR A 133 4.11 -6.55 -3.34
CA THR A 133 2.76 -7.14 -3.43
C THR A 133 1.87 -6.38 -4.42
N ASP A 134 0.65 -6.88 -4.67
CA ASP A 134 -0.27 -6.35 -5.69
C ASP A 134 -1.30 -5.37 -5.12
N VAL A 135 -1.10 -4.07 -5.38
CA VAL A 135 -2.00 -2.98 -4.94
C VAL A 135 -3.44 -3.07 -5.44
N PHE A 136 -3.77 -3.97 -6.36
CA PHE A 136 -5.12 -4.07 -6.93
C PHE A 136 -5.84 -5.34 -6.53
N ASN A 137 -5.17 -6.31 -5.92
CA ASN A 137 -5.74 -7.62 -5.67
C ASN A 137 -5.23 -8.22 -4.35
N LEU A 138 -6.19 -8.48 -3.46
CA LEU A 138 -5.99 -9.29 -2.28
C LEU A 138 -5.44 -10.68 -2.64
N LEU A 139 -4.32 -11.05 -2.04
CA LEU A 139 -3.80 -12.40 -2.08
C LEU A 139 -4.08 -13.13 -0.77
N PHE A 140 -4.50 -14.38 -0.88
CA PHE A 140 -4.76 -15.28 0.25
C PHE A 140 -4.05 -16.59 -0.05
N SER A 141 -2.76 -16.67 0.27
CA SER A 141 -1.93 -17.85 -0.03
C SER A 141 -2.19 -19.01 0.93
N ASP A 142 -2.79 -18.72 2.08
CA ASP A 142 -3.06 -19.67 3.13
C ASP A 142 -4.58 -19.76 3.46
N PRO A 143 -5.01 -20.72 4.30
CA PRO A 143 -6.43 -20.98 4.55
C PRO A 143 -7.03 -20.21 5.74
N ASP A 144 -6.45 -19.10 6.19
CA ASP A 144 -6.88 -18.39 7.40
C ASP A 144 -7.76 -17.14 7.16
N LEU A 145 -7.97 -16.79 5.89
CA LEU A 145 -8.79 -15.66 5.43
C LEU A 145 -8.20 -14.26 5.74
N MET A 146 -6.90 -14.18 6.04
CA MET A 146 -6.13 -12.93 6.12
C MET A 146 -5.39 -12.69 4.80
N ALA A 147 -5.29 -11.41 4.40
CA ALA A 147 -4.57 -11.06 3.18
C ALA A 147 -3.05 -11.14 3.42
N ASP A 148 -2.32 -11.75 2.47
CA ASP A 148 -0.86 -11.90 2.53
C ASP A 148 -0.18 -10.54 2.73
N GLU A 149 -0.67 -9.52 2.03
CA GLU A 149 -0.22 -8.13 2.10
C GLU A 149 -0.27 -7.57 3.53
N TRP A 150 -1.38 -7.79 4.23
CA TRP A 150 -1.62 -7.35 5.60
C TRP A 150 -0.66 -8.06 6.57
N GLU A 151 -0.50 -9.37 6.42
CA GLU A 151 0.42 -10.15 7.25
C GLU A 151 1.88 -9.71 7.06
N LEU A 152 2.32 -9.55 5.81
CA LEU A 152 3.66 -9.06 5.48
C LEU A 152 3.90 -7.64 6.00
N PHE A 153 2.88 -6.79 6.01
CA PHE A 153 2.99 -5.42 6.49
C PHE A 153 3.23 -5.35 8.01
N PHE A 154 2.47 -6.10 8.80
CA PHE A 154 2.55 -6.05 10.26
C PHE A 154 3.60 -6.99 10.87
N PHE A 155 3.78 -8.19 10.29
CA PHE A 155 4.59 -9.25 10.87
C PHE A 155 5.86 -9.56 10.05
N GLY A 156 5.83 -9.31 8.74
CA GLY A 156 6.96 -9.55 7.84
C GLY A 156 7.10 -11.00 7.36
N ASP A 157 6.10 -11.84 7.66
CA ASP A 157 5.94 -13.22 7.19
C ASP A 157 4.44 -13.57 7.05
N LEU A 158 4.15 -14.80 6.61
CA LEU A 158 2.79 -15.36 6.44
C LEU A 158 2.53 -16.47 7.47
N ASP A 159 3.17 -16.38 8.65
CA ASP A 159 3.09 -17.43 9.67
C ASP A 159 1.99 -17.15 10.71
N GLN A 160 1.23 -16.06 10.55
CA GLN A 160 0.15 -15.72 11.47
C GLN A 160 -1.06 -16.63 11.26
N VAL A 161 -2.00 -16.53 12.19
CA VAL A 161 -3.24 -17.31 12.12
C VAL A 161 -4.42 -16.43 12.49
N ASP A 162 -5.58 -16.73 11.91
CA ASP A 162 -6.86 -16.07 12.16
C ASP A 162 -7.21 -15.83 13.65
N THR A 163 -6.84 -16.77 14.51
CA THR A 163 -7.14 -16.79 15.95
C THR A 163 -6.00 -16.22 16.81
N GLY A 164 -4.95 -15.69 16.19
CA GLY A 164 -3.87 -14.95 16.84
C GLY A 164 -4.40 -13.72 17.59
N ASN A 165 -3.61 -13.24 18.54
CA ASN A 165 -3.90 -12.05 19.33
C ASN A 165 -2.57 -11.58 19.90
N ASP A 166 -1.76 -10.99 19.01
CA ASP A 166 -0.34 -10.73 19.25
C ASP A 166 -0.10 -9.58 20.24
N ASP A 167 -1.04 -8.64 20.33
CA ASP A 167 -0.99 -7.48 21.21
C ASP A 167 -1.73 -7.65 22.54
N ALA A 168 -2.45 -8.77 22.71
CA ALA A 168 -3.26 -9.12 23.88
C ALA A 168 -4.44 -8.17 24.16
N ASP A 169 -5.04 -7.54 23.14
CA ASP A 169 -6.12 -6.54 23.25
C ASP A 169 -7.56 -7.15 23.27
N TYR A 170 -7.66 -8.47 23.13
CA TYR A 170 -8.89 -9.28 22.97
C TYR A 170 -9.58 -9.27 21.60
N THR A 171 -9.04 -8.58 20.61
CA THR A 171 -9.35 -8.72 19.18
C THR A 171 -8.43 -9.77 18.58
N ASN A 172 -8.89 -10.56 17.60
CA ASN A 172 -8.00 -11.52 16.93
C ASN A 172 -7.52 -11.00 15.58
N ASN A 173 -6.43 -11.56 15.05
CA ASN A 173 -5.78 -11.09 13.83
C ASN A 173 -6.75 -11.04 12.63
N LEU A 174 -7.70 -11.98 12.52
CA LEU A 174 -8.72 -11.94 11.45
C LEU A 174 -9.71 -10.78 11.63
N GLU A 175 -10.15 -10.50 12.86
CA GLU A 175 -11.00 -9.35 13.17
C GLU A 175 -10.25 -8.03 12.95
N GLU A 176 -8.97 -7.97 13.31
CA GLU A 176 -8.12 -6.79 13.14
C GLU A 176 -7.89 -6.47 11.66
N SER A 177 -7.56 -7.47 10.85
CA SER A 177 -7.40 -7.30 9.39
C SER A 177 -8.69 -6.83 8.71
N GLN A 178 -9.85 -7.30 9.16
CA GLN A 178 -11.15 -6.87 8.63
C GLN A 178 -11.59 -5.48 9.09
N LEU A 179 -11.02 -4.97 10.19
CA LEU A 179 -11.37 -3.70 10.80
C LEU A 179 -10.33 -2.60 10.57
N GLY A 180 -9.17 -2.94 9.99
CA GLY A 180 -8.05 -2.02 9.79
C GLY A 180 -7.40 -1.60 11.11
N LEU A 181 -7.33 -2.51 12.07
CA LEU A 181 -6.63 -2.30 13.36
C LEU A 181 -5.16 -2.73 13.23
N ASP A 182 -4.33 -2.26 14.16
CA ASP A 182 -2.91 -2.62 14.23
C ASP A 182 -2.72 -3.82 15.19
N PRO A 183 -2.46 -5.04 14.68
CA PRO A 183 -2.37 -6.25 15.49
C PRO A 183 -1.12 -6.32 16.39
N THR A 184 -0.29 -5.26 16.35
CA THR A 184 0.94 -5.16 17.14
C THR A 184 0.82 -4.17 18.30
N VAL A 185 -0.34 -3.52 18.45
CA VAL A 185 -0.56 -2.43 19.41
C VAL A 185 -1.83 -2.65 20.21
N ASP A 186 -1.71 -2.85 21.53
CA ASP A 186 -2.87 -2.97 22.43
C ASP A 186 -3.77 -1.73 22.35
N GLU A 187 -4.86 -1.83 21.58
CA GLU A 187 -5.80 -0.74 21.32
C GLU A 187 -6.91 -0.64 22.37
N ARG A 188 -6.85 -1.46 23.44
CA ARG A 188 -7.83 -1.35 24.51
C ARG A 188 -7.80 0.04 25.15
N PRO A 189 -8.97 0.59 25.51
CA PRO A 189 -9.01 1.77 26.34
C PRO A 189 -8.33 1.45 27.68
N SER A 190 -7.32 2.25 28.05
CA SER A 190 -6.54 1.99 29.26
C SER A 190 -7.45 1.78 30.46
N ALA A 191 -7.31 0.65 31.14
CA ALA A 191 -8.23 0.23 32.18
C ALA A 191 -8.06 1.14 33.41
N SER A 192 -8.96 2.10 33.58
CA SER A 192 -8.95 2.97 34.76
C SER A 192 -9.59 2.24 35.94
N SER A 193 -8.79 1.89 36.95
CA SER A 193 -9.27 1.35 38.22
C SER A 193 -9.37 2.44 39.28
N TYR A 194 -10.39 2.37 40.13
CA TYR A 194 -10.59 3.31 41.23
C TYR A 194 -10.80 2.53 42.53
N THR A 195 -10.13 2.95 43.60
CA THR A 195 -10.33 2.40 44.95
C THR A 195 -10.97 3.44 45.84
N TYR A 196 -11.84 2.98 46.72
CA TYR A 196 -12.59 3.83 47.65
C TYR A 196 -12.49 3.30 49.07
N ASP A 197 -12.60 4.20 50.04
CA ASP A 197 -12.77 3.80 51.45
C ASP A 197 -14.21 3.40 51.78
N LEU A 198 -14.44 3.00 53.05
CA LEU A 198 -15.77 2.60 53.55
C LEU A 198 -16.83 3.72 53.52
N LEU A 199 -16.41 4.98 53.32
CA LEU A 199 -17.30 6.14 53.18
C LEU A 199 -17.52 6.52 51.71
N GLY A 200 -16.96 5.76 50.75
CA GLY A 200 -17.08 6.00 49.32
C GLY A 200 -16.17 7.11 48.79
N ARG A 201 -15.13 7.50 49.52
CA ARG A 201 -14.17 8.53 49.10
C ARG A 201 -13.03 7.90 48.30
N LEU A 202 -12.58 8.57 47.23
CA LEU A 202 -11.53 8.08 46.35
C LEU A 202 -10.18 8.00 47.08
N THR A 203 -9.62 6.80 47.21
CA THR A 203 -8.31 6.55 47.85
C THR A 203 -7.21 6.18 46.87
N GLY A 204 -7.55 5.87 45.63
CA GLY A 204 -6.56 5.61 44.59
C GLY A 204 -7.19 5.50 43.22
N ALA A 205 -6.40 5.82 42.21
CA ALA A 205 -6.74 5.65 40.80
C ALA A 205 -5.52 5.07 40.09
N SER A 206 -5.73 4.07 39.23
CA SER A 206 -4.66 3.53 38.39
C SER A 206 -5.13 3.36 36.96
N ASN A 207 -4.19 3.42 36.02
CA ASN A 207 -4.32 2.84 34.69
C ASN A 207 -3.08 2.00 34.38
N ASP A 208 -2.93 1.56 33.14
CA ASP A 208 -1.85 0.66 32.72
C ASP A 208 -0.45 1.33 32.77
N VAL A 209 -0.38 2.64 32.99
CA VAL A 209 0.87 3.43 32.97
C VAL A 209 1.19 4.05 34.33
N VAL A 210 0.17 4.46 35.08
CA VAL A 210 0.31 5.26 36.30
C VAL A 210 -0.60 4.72 37.39
N THR A 211 -0.05 4.55 38.58
CA THR A 211 -0.82 4.34 39.81
C THR A 211 -0.67 5.58 40.68
N VAL A 212 -1.80 6.12 41.15
CA VAL A 212 -1.88 7.24 42.07
C VAL A 212 -2.62 6.82 43.33
N SER A 213 -2.05 7.14 44.48
CA SER A 213 -2.65 6.94 45.80
C SER A 213 -2.93 8.28 46.48
N TYR A 214 -4.05 8.35 47.20
CA TYR A 214 -4.47 9.52 47.97
C TYR A 214 -4.54 9.18 49.45
N THR A 215 -4.02 10.06 50.29
CA THR A 215 -4.37 10.06 51.72
C THR A 215 -5.34 11.20 52.00
N LEU A 216 -6.33 10.94 52.86
CA LEU A 216 -7.42 11.88 53.16
C LEU A 216 -7.44 12.19 54.66
N ASP A 217 -7.80 13.40 55.04
CA ASP A 217 -8.13 13.73 56.42
C ASP A 217 -9.55 13.24 56.82
N ALA A 218 -9.96 13.56 58.06
CA ALA A 218 -11.26 13.16 58.60
C ALA A 218 -12.42 13.84 57.86
N GLU A 219 -12.21 15.05 57.36
CA GLU A 219 -13.16 15.84 56.59
C GLU A 219 -13.21 15.45 55.10
N GLY A 220 -12.26 14.64 54.62
CA GLY A 220 -12.19 14.14 53.25
C GLY A 220 -11.34 14.99 52.30
N ASN A 221 -10.49 15.89 52.82
CA ASN A 221 -9.53 16.63 52.01
C ASN A 221 -8.29 15.78 51.73
N ILE A 222 -7.73 15.93 50.51
CA ILE A 222 -6.52 15.23 50.10
C ILE A 222 -5.30 15.81 50.83
N LEU A 223 -4.59 14.97 51.59
CA LEU A 223 -3.36 15.31 52.30
C LEU A 223 -2.11 15.03 51.45
N THR A 224 -2.07 13.89 50.74
CA THR A 224 -0.96 13.53 49.85
C THR A 224 -1.46 12.88 48.57
N LYS A 225 -0.73 13.11 47.48
CA LYS A 225 -0.87 12.41 46.20
C LYS A 225 0.50 11.81 45.85
N ASN A 226 0.59 10.48 45.84
CA ASN A 226 1.82 9.76 45.48
C ASN A 226 1.56 8.89 44.25
#